data_AF-A0A1B2HG08-F1
#
_entry.id   AF-A0A1B2HG08-F1
#
_cell.length_a   1.000
_cell.length_b   1.000
_cell.length_c   1.000
_cell.angle_alpha   90.00
_cell.angle_beta   90.00
_cell.angle_gamma   90.00
#
_symmetry.space_group_name_H-M   'P 1'
#
loop_
_entity.id
_entity.type
_entity.pdbx_description
1 polymer ?
#
loop_
_entity_poly.entity_id
_entity_poly.type
_entity_poly.pdbx_seq_one_letter_code
_entity_poly.pdbx_strand_id
1 'polypeptide(L)'
;MTTWWMWNPAGTPPRGRFRSEESLAKAAPEAQVVRSTDFACPEQRRRATAARTDFLAVTGDPVQVALVEQRLWTLLVALRRSLPIREALAMATPRPGRAALVAEPTRELGELDRRFDQFAAALRVLRTDPTPEQLRHTAALD
;
A
#
# COMPACT_ATOMS: atom_id res chain seq x y z
N MET A 1 -3.88 -10.67 15.50
CA MET A 1 -3.46 -9.76 14.40
C MET A 1 -4.13 -10.25 13.14
N THR A 2 -4.87 -9.39 12.43
CA THR A 2 -5.52 -9.77 11.17
C THR A 2 -4.47 -9.86 10.08
N THR A 3 -4.23 -11.08 9.58
CA THR A 3 -3.40 -11.31 8.40
C THR A 3 -4.22 -11.00 7.16
N TRP A 4 -3.65 -10.24 6.22
CA TRP A 4 -4.28 -9.94 4.95
C TRP A 4 -3.25 -10.00 3.83
N TRP A 5 -3.73 -10.24 2.63
CA TRP A 5 -2.97 -10.12 1.40
C TRP A 5 -3.82 -9.37 0.36
N MET A 6 -3.12 -8.76 -0.59
CA MET A 6 -3.70 -8.15 -1.77
C MET A 6 -2.97 -8.73 -2.98
N TRP A 7 -3.71 -8.99 -4.05
CA TRP A 7 -3.15 -9.41 -5.32
C TRP A 7 -2.90 -8.21 -6.20
N ASN A 8 -1.91 -8.31 -7.07
CA ASN A 8 -1.75 -7.39 -8.18
C ASN A 8 -3.02 -7.44 -9.05
N PRO A 9 -3.82 -6.37 -9.13
CA PRO A 9 -5.07 -6.39 -9.88
C PRO A 9 -4.83 -6.43 -11.39
N ALA A 10 -3.65 -5.99 -11.86
CA ALA A 10 -3.20 -6.17 -13.25
C ALA A 10 -2.50 -7.53 -13.50
N GLY A 11 -2.29 -8.32 -12.45
CA GLY A 11 -1.59 -9.60 -12.52
C GLY A 11 -2.50 -10.73 -12.99
N THR A 12 -1.91 -11.79 -13.51
CA THR A 12 -2.67 -13.04 -13.71
C THR A 12 -2.78 -13.75 -12.36
N PRO A 13 -3.99 -14.03 -11.86
CA PRO A 13 -4.14 -14.76 -10.62
C PRO A 13 -3.51 -16.15 -10.77
N PRO A 14 -2.72 -16.61 -9.79
CA PRO A 14 -2.05 -17.90 -9.87
C PRO A 14 -3.07 -19.04 -10.00
N ARG A 15 -2.88 -19.87 -11.03
CA ARG A 15 -3.73 -21.03 -11.34
C ARG A 15 -3.17 -22.28 -10.68
N GLY A 16 -3.98 -23.03 -9.94
CA GLY A 16 -3.57 -24.27 -9.28
C GLY A 16 -4.51 -24.72 -8.17
N ARG A 17 -4.30 -25.92 -7.64
CA ARG A 17 -4.99 -26.40 -6.44
C ARG A 17 -4.23 -25.93 -5.21
N PHE A 18 -4.82 -24.99 -4.48
CA PHE A 18 -4.29 -24.48 -3.21
C PHE A 18 -5.24 -24.86 -2.07
N ARG A 19 -4.68 -25.12 -0.88
CA ARG A 19 -5.50 -25.49 0.30
C ARG A 19 -6.31 -24.31 0.85
N SER A 20 -5.82 -23.08 0.64
CA SER A 20 -6.49 -21.83 1.01
C SER A 20 -5.90 -20.66 0.22
N GLU A 21 -6.64 -19.55 0.14
CA GLU A 21 -6.14 -18.30 -0.44
C GLU A 21 -4.91 -17.76 0.29
N GLU A 22 -4.81 -17.97 1.61
CA GLU A 22 -3.62 -17.61 2.39
C GLU A 22 -2.39 -18.42 1.96
N SER A 23 -2.56 -19.71 1.71
CA SER A 23 -1.47 -20.59 1.24
C SER A 23 -0.99 -20.16 -0.14
N LEU A 24 -1.93 -19.75 -0.99
CA LEU A 24 -1.65 -19.21 -2.32
C LEU A 24 -0.91 -17.88 -2.23
N ALA A 25 -1.37 -16.97 -1.38
CA ALA A 25 -0.73 -15.69 -1.13
C ALA A 25 0.69 -15.87 -0.60
N LYS A 26 0.94 -16.86 0.27
CA LYS A 26 2.28 -17.20 0.77
C LYS A 26 3.20 -17.74 -0.32
N ALA A 27 2.68 -18.56 -1.23
CA ALA A 27 3.47 -19.17 -2.31
C ALA A 27 3.71 -18.23 -3.50
N ALA A 28 2.93 -17.15 -3.64
CA ALA A 28 3.05 -16.26 -4.77
C ALA A 28 4.32 -15.41 -4.79
N PRO A 29 4.82 -15.05 -5.99
CA PRO A 29 5.96 -14.13 -6.12
C PRO A 29 5.68 -12.79 -5.44
N GLU A 30 6.70 -12.21 -4.79
CA GLU A 30 6.57 -10.90 -4.12
C GLU A 30 6.11 -9.78 -5.07
N ALA A 31 6.40 -9.89 -6.36
CA ALA A 31 5.94 -8.94 -7.37
C ALA A 31 4.41 -8.96 -7.58
N GLN A 32 3.73 -10.04 -7.21
CA GLN A 32 2.31 -10.28 -7.49
C GLN A 32 1.41 -10.22 -6.24
N VAL A 33 2.00 -10.26 -5.04
CA VAL A 33 1.27 -10.26 -3.77
C VAL A 33 1.93 -9.30 -2.76
N VAL A 34 1.11 -8.53 -2.04
CA VAL A 34 1.52 -7.73 -0.88
C VAL A 34 0.80 -8.30 0.32
N ARG A 35 1.54 -8.52 1.40
CA ARG A 35 1.04 -9.15 2.62
C ARG A 35 1.19 -8.20 3.79
N SER A 36 0.31 -8.30 4.77
CA SER A 36 0.45 -7.51 6.00
C SER A 36 1.76 -7.77 6.75
N THR A 37 2.34 -8.96 6.57
CA THR A 37 3.64 -9.38 7.12
C THR A 37 4.84 -8.74 6.44
N ASP A 38 4.68 -8.18 5.24
CA ASP A 38 5.76 -7.49 4.53
C ASP A 38 6.14 -6.18 5.27
N PHE A 39 5.26 -5.68 6.15
CA PHE A 39 5.47 -4.46 6.94
C PHE A 39 5.94 -4.81 8.36
N ALA A 40 7.26 -4.90 8.54
CA ALA A 40 7.86 -5.16 9.86
C ALA A 40 7.56 -4.04 10.89
N CYS A 41 7.58 -2.78 10.45
CA CYS A 41 7.25 -1.64 11.28
C CYS A 41 5.77 -1.68 11.71
N PRO A 42 5.46 -1.69 13.03
CA PRO A 42 4.09 -1.76 13.53
C PRO A 42 3.18 -0.63 13.03
N GLU A 43 3.71 0.58 12.92
CA GLU A 43 2.96 1.74 12.43
C GLU A 43 2.58 1.59 10.96
N GLN A 44 3.55 1.23 10.11
CA GLN A 44 3.31 1.03 8.68
C GLN A 44 2.31 -0.10 8.43
N ARG A 45 2.43 -1.19 9.19
CA ARG A 45 1.46 -2.30 9.14
C ARG A 45 0.06 -1.86 9.55
N ARG A 46 -0.08 -1.03 10.60
CA ARG A 46 -1.38 -0.48 11.01
C ARG A 46 -1.97 0.42 9.92
N ARG A 47 -1.18 1.32 9.34
CA ARG A 47 -1.61 2.20 8.23
C ARG A 47 -2.07 1.40 7.02
N ALA A 48 -1.27 0.44 6.58
CA ALA A 48 -1.60 -0.45 5.45
C ALA A 48 -2.85 -1.29 5.72
N THR A 49 -3.00 -1.82 6.94
CA THR A 49 -4.19 -2.58 7.35
C THR A 49 -5.44 -1.71 7.36
N ALA A 50 -5.36 -0.49 7.91
CA ALA A 50 -6.49 0.43 7.91
C ALA A 50 -6.94 0.77 6.48
N ALA A 51 -6.01 1.14 5.60
CA ALA A 51 -6.32 1.44 4.20
C ALA A 51 -6.95 0.24 3.47
N ARG A 52 -6.45 -0.98 3.70
CA ARG A 52 -7.03 -2.20 3.13
C ARG A 52 -8.45 -2.45 3.65
N THR A 53 -8.67 -2.31 4.95
CA THR A 53 -10.00 -2.46 5.56
C THR A 53 -10.97 -1.41 5.04
N ASP A 54 -10.54 -0.15 4.92
CA ASP A 54 -11.38 0.93 4.39
C ASP A 54 -11.76 0.67 2.94
N PHE A 55 -10.82 0.21 2.11
CA PHE A 55 -11.10 -0.19 0.73
C PHE A 55 -12.10 -1.35 0.61
N LEU A 56 -12.02 -2.36 1.49
CA LEU A 56 -12.97 -3.49 1.46
C LEU A 56 -14.43 -3.08 1.71
N ALA A 57 -14.63 -1.91 2.32
CA ALA A 57 -15.96 -1.33 2.54
C ALA A 57 -16.41 -0.37 1.41
N VAL A 58 -15.55 -0.10 0.42
CA VAL A 58 -15.90 0.76 -0.72
C VAL A 58 -16.86 0.02 -1.65
N THR A 59 -17.92 0.72 -2.07
CA THR A 59 -18.90 0.25 -3.05
C THR A 59 -19.14 1.33 -4.10
N GLY A 60 -19.63 0.96 -5.29
CA GLY A 60 -19.89 1.91 -6.37
C GLY A 60 -19.68 1.30 -7.76
N ASP A 61 -19.38 2.16 -8.73
CA ASP A 61 -19.06 1.75 -10.11
C ASP A 61 -17.87 0.77 -10.13
N PRO A 62 -18.04 -0.48 -10.58
CA PRO A 62 -16.98 -1.49 -10.58
C PRO A 62 -15.70 -1.05 -11.29
N VAL A 63 -15.82 -0.26 -12.36
CA VAL A 63 -14.64 0.22 -13.12
C VAL A 63 -13.81 1.16 -12.26
N GLN A 64 -14.46 2.08 -11.56
CA GLN A 64 -13.77 3.03 -10.69
C GLN A 64 -13.24 2.34 -9.42
N VAL A 65 -13.98 1.39 -8.85
CA VAL A 65 -13.49 0.58 -7.72
C VAL A 65 -12.22 -0.18 -8.11
N ALA A 66 -12.14 -0.75 -9.31
CA ALA A 66 -10.94 -1.41 -9.81
C ALA A 66 -9.74 -0.45 -9.96
N LEU A 67 -9.97 0.80 -10.37
CA LEU A 67 -8.92 1.83 -10.42
C LEU A 67 -8.42 2.19 -9.01
N VAL A 68 -9.34 2.36 -8.04
CA VAL A 68 -8.99 2.58 -6.64
C VAL A 68 -8.21 1.38 -6.09
N GLU A 69 -8.58 0.16 -6.45
CA GLU A 69 -7.86 -1.07 -6.07
C GLU A 69 -6.43 -1.06 -6.62
N GLN A 70 -6.27 -0.76 -7.91
CA GLN A 70 -4.97 -0.65 -8.56
C GLN A 70 -4.10 0.44 -7.92
N ARG A 71 -4.71 1.54 -7.48
CA ARG A 71 -3.97 2.60 -6.81
C ARG A 71 -3.52 2.20 -5.42
N LEU A 72 -4.42 1.62 -4.61
CA LEU A 72 -4.07 1.07 -3.31
C LEU A 72 -2.92 0.07 -3.43
N TRP A 73 -3.00 -0.84 -4.40
CA TRP A 73 -1.95 -1.81 -4.69
C TRP A 73 -0.59 -1.15 -4.95
N THR A 74 -0.57 -0.17 -5.85
CA THR A 74 0.66 0.54 -6.24
C THR A 74 1.31 1.25 -5.04
N LEU A 75 0.50 1.90 -4.21
CA LEU A 75 0.95 2.57 -2.99
C LEU A 75 1.49 1.59 -1.95
N LEU A 76 0.84 0.45 -1.76
CA LEU A 76 1.30 -0.60 -0.85
C LEU A 76 2.63 -1.22 -1.31
N VAL A 77 2.80 -1.45 -2.62
CA VAL A 77 4.06 -1.92 -3.20
C VAL A 77 5.17 -0.89 -3.01
N ALA A 78 4.89 0.39 -3.27
CA ALA A 78 5.86 1.47 -3.05
C ALA A 78 6.26 1.56 -1.56
N LEU A 79 5.28 1.45 -0.66
CA LEU A 79 5.53 1.44 0.78
C LEU A 79 6.43 0.28 1.20
N ARG A 80 6.16 -0.93 0.71
CA ARG A 80 7.02 -2.10 0.95
C ARG A 80 8.44 -1.89 0.42
N ARG A 81 8.58 -1.40 -0.81
CA ARG A 81 9.89 -1.12 -1.43
C ARG A 81 10.68 -0.03 -0.70
N SER A 82 9.99 0.84 0.03
CA SER A 82 10.62 1.88 0.85
C SER A 82 11.24 1.36 2.15
N LEU A 83 10.87 0.16 2.62
CA LEU A 83 11.30 -0.36 3.93
C LEU A 83 12.82 -0.52 4.07
N PRO A 84 13.56 -1.08 3.10
CA PRO A 84 15.02 -1.20 3.22
C PRO A 84 15.72 0.17 3.31
N ILE A 85 15.20 1.18 2.60
CA ILE A 85 15.73 2.56 2.63
C ILE A 85 15.48 3.17 4.01
N ARG A 86 14.27 2.99 4.57
CA ARG A 86 13.93 3.46 5.92
C ARG A 86 14.81 2.81 6.98
N GLU A 87 15.06 1.51 6.86
CA GLU A 87 15.94 0.78 7.77
C GLU A 87 17.40 1.27 7.66
N ALA A 88 17.92 1.43 6.43
CA ALA A 88 19.25 1.96 6.21
C ALA A 88 19.43 3.37 6.79
N LEU A 89 18.41 4.23 6.64
CA LEU A 89 18.41 5.57 7.23
C LEU A 89 18.40 5.54 8.76
N ALA A 90 17.63 4.62 9.36
CA ALA A 90 17.54 4.44 10.81
C ALA A 90 18.85 3.90 11.41
N MET A 91 19.53 2.99 10.71
CA MET A 91 20.76 2.34 11.17
C MET A 91 22.03 3.15 10.88
N ALA A 92 21.97 4.13 9.98
CA ALA A 92 23.16 4.87 9.60
C ALA A 92 23.71 5.72 10.77
N THR A 93 25.04 5.73 10.93
CA THR A 93 25.77 6.46 11.97
C THR A 93 25.97 7.94 11.60
N PRO A 94 25.84 8.90 12.54
CA PRO A 94 26.08 10.32 12.24
C PRO A 94 27.52 10.56 11.78
N ARG A 95 27.70 11.18 10.60
CA ARG A 95 29.02 11.56 10.05
C ARG A 95 28.91 12.90 9.30
N PRO A 96 29.99 13.71 9.26
CA PRO A 96 30.02 14.95 8.47
C PRO A 96 29.66 14.71 7.00
N GLY A 97 28.90 15.63 6.38
CA GLY A 97 28.47 15.51 4.97
C GLY A 97 27.27 14.58 4.72
N ARG A 98 26.81 13.83 5.73
CA ARG A 98 25.66 12.91 5.61
C ARG A 98 24.35 13.61 5.30
N ALA A 99 24.13 14.82 5.85
CA ALA A 99 22.86 15.54 5.70
C ALA A 99 22.46 15.70 4.22
N ALA A 100 23.42 15.97 3.33
CA ALA A 100 23.18 16.07 1.90
C ALA A 100 22.82 14.70 1.26
N LEU A 101 23.48 13.61 1.69
CA LEU A 101 23.26 12.27 1.15
C LEU A 101 21.92 11.65 1.57
N VAL A 102 21.39 12.04 2.73
CA VAL A 102 20.10 11.53 3.22
C VAL A 102 18.92 12.44 2.87
N ALA A 103 19.18 13.67 2.42
CA ALA A 103 18.13 14.64 2.10
C ALA A 103 17.18 14.13 1.02
N GLU A 104 17.71 13.70 -0.12
CA GLU A 104 16.90 13.19 -1.24
C GLU A 104 16.11 11.91 -0.88
N PRO A 105 16.73 10.84 -0.34
CA PRO A 105 15.97 9.67 0.12
C PRO A 105 14.90 10.02 1.17
N THR A 106 15.18 10.94 2.08
CA THR A 106 14.22 11.34 3.11
C THR A 106 13.06 12.14 2.52
N ARG A 107 13.34 12.99 1.52
CA ARG A 107 12.32 13.73 0.79
C ARG A 107 11.39 12.79 0.02
N GLU A 108 11.94 11.85 -0.75
CA GLU A 108 11.17 10.86 -1.50
C GLU A 108 10.27 10.03 -0.58
N LEU A 109 10.79 9.61 0.58
CA LEU A 109 10.01 8.91 1.59
C LEU A 109 8.87 9.77 2.15
N GLY A 110 9.12 11.06 2.43
CA GLY A 110 8.09 11.99 2.89
C GLY A 110 7.01 12.24 1.85
N GLU A 111 7.36 12.32 0.57
CA GLU A 111 6.41 12.44 -0.54
C GLU A 111 5.57 11.17 -0.71
N LEU A 112 6.18 9.98 -0.55
CA LEU A 112 5.44 8.72 -0.52
C LEU A 112 4.47 8.66 0.67
N ASP A 113 4.91 9.04 1.87
CA ASP A 113 4.05 9.03 3.06
C ASP A 113 2.86 9.99 2.88
N ARG A 114 3.09 11.20 2.34
CA ARG A 114 2.03 12.16 2.05
C ARG A 114 0.99 11.60 1.07
N ARG A 115 1.44 11.01 -0.04
CA ARG A 115 0.53 10.42 -1.05
C ARG A 115 -0.28 9.28 -0.46
N PHE A 116 0.36 8.41 0.32
CA PHE A 116 -0.32 7.34 1.02
C PHE A 116 -1.39 7.86 1.99
N ASP A 117 -1.06 8.89 2.79
CA ASP A 117 -2.00 9.46 3.75
C ASP A 117 -3.16 10.20 3.08
N GLN A 118 -2.90 10.91 1.98
CA GLN A 118 -3.94 11.55 1.18
C GLN A 118 -4.92 10.51 0.60
N PHE A 119 -4.39 9.43 0.05
CA PHE A 119 -5.21 8.34 -0.47
C PHE A 119 -6.00 7.63 0.64
N ALA A 120 -5.37 7.36 1.79
CA ALA A 120 -6.05 6.76 2.94
C ALA A 120 -7.15 7.67 3.50
N ALA A 121 -6.95 8.99 3.52
CA ALA A 121 -8.00 9.94 3.90
C ALA A 121 -9.17 9.92 2.90
N ALA A 122 -8.89 9.89 1.60
CA ALA A 122 -9.91 9.78 0.57
C ALA A 122 -10.71 8.46 0.70
N LEU A 123 -10.05 7.33 0.98
CA LEU A 123 -10.74 6.06 1.27
C LEU A 123 -11.69 6.15 2.47
N ARG A 124 -11.31 6.84 3.55
CA ARG A 124 -12.19 7.02 4.72
C ARG A 124 -13.42 7.86 4.39
N VAL A 125 -13.26 8.90 3.58
CA VAL A 125 -14.38 9.71 3.09
C VAL A 125 -15.29 8.83 2.23
N LEU A 126 -14.72 8.13 1.25
CA LEU A 126 -15.44 7.25 0.33
C LEU A 126 -16.20 6.13 1.05
N ARG A 127 -15.64 5.58 2.14
CA ARG A 127 -16.33 4.61 2.99
C ARG A 127 -17.55 5.20 3.69
N THR A 128 -17.49 6.48 4.06
CA THR A 128 -18.52 7.15 4.88
C THR A 128 -19.64 7.74 4.01
N ASP A 129 -19.26 8.26 2.84
CA ASP A 129 -20.13 8.88 1.86
C ASP A 129 -19.63 8.44 0.48
N PRO A 130 -20.22 7.40 -0.13
CA PRO A 130 -19.77 6.88 -1.42
C PRO A 130 -20.50 7.59 -2.57
N THR A 131 -20.02 8.77 -2.97
CA THR A 131 -20.51 9.41 -4.21
C THR A 131 -19.68 9.01 -5.43
N PRO A 132 -20.27 9.00 -6.64
CA PRO A 132 -19.52 8.77 -7.88
C PRO A 132 -18.37 9.77 -8.09
N GLU A 133 -18.53 11.01 -7.62
CA GLU A 133 -17.51 12.05 -7.72
C GLU A 133 -16.32 11.77 -6.81
N GLN A 134 -16.56 11.40 -5.54
CA GLN A 134 -15.49 10.99 -4.62
C GLN A 134 -14.78 9.73 -5.11
N LEU A 135 -15.51 8.80 -5.72
CA LEU A 135 -14.93 7.58 -6.27
C LEU A 135 -13.98 7.90 -7.45
N ARG A 136 -14.41 8.76 -8.39
CA ARG A 136 -13.55 9.24 -9.49
C ARG A 136 -12.36 10.05 -8.98
N HIS A 137 -12.58 10.92 -8.00
CA HIS A 137 -11.52 11.71 -7.39
C HIS A 137 -10.45 10.81 -6.75
N THR A 138 -10.88 9.82 -5.96
CA THR A 138 -9.99 8.87 -5.29
C THR A 138 -9.22 8.02 -6.30
N ALA A 139 -9.86 7.59 -7.38
CA ALA A 139 -9.23 6.86 -8.48
C ALA A 139 -8.15 7.69 -9.20
N ALA A 140 -8.28 9.02 -9.22
CA ALA A 140 -7.36 9.94 -9.87
C ALA A 140 -6.19 10.43 -8.99
N LEU A 141 -6.13 10.03 -7.71
CA LEU A 141 -5.05 10.45 -6.80
C LEU A 141 -3.70 9.80 -7.17
N ASP A 142 -2.62 10.59 -7.14
CA ASP A 142 -1.22 10.19 -7.39
C ASP A 142 -0.39 9.86 -6.14
#